data_AF-A0A8S9WM10-F1
#
_entry.id   AF-A0A8S9WM10-F1
#
_cell.length_a   1.000
_cell.length_b   1.000
_cell.length_c   1.000
_cell.angle_alpha   90.00
_cell.angle_beta   90.00
_cell.angle_gamma   90.00
#
_symmetry.space_group_name_H-M   'P 1'
#
loop_
_entity.id
_entity.type
_entity.pdbx_description
1 polymer ?
#
loop_
_entity_poly.entity_id
_entity_poly.type
_entity_poly.pdbx_seq_one_letter_code
_entity_poly.pdbx_strand_id
1 'polypeptide(L)'
;MPDESSSDVTNFSANEEDPTFRGSGSSEAPNTISELESLSTPPHQSGSEDGETSEATKKSKKPRPSKAYFCIFCKKRKTHFPRHLTNMHSDKEEVREFLKHAPGTKQRMKLISKIRGQGAIEYNSQTTQEGSSSGSIQLGRRMTGIPIDTELYLPCLECGNYYKKRNLQTHYKKCANKAGPSNLLSKCRVRKLGHGIPSQAKVTMSEQLKEILGGMSASSNIMRLIECDPAIVAFGNKLCKTNKHIISTQVNSIRRNLKVMAVITTYMYEHDEGDPDKQLTVSYYYKHEKFDLFKKAVLYNIGYKEGTYNSASQAGAIGRIWFNCAKSLNDLYLDLGLREDKTQLDEWLQKFKSQYYVELEKPASAQLTRNRWNKKMTIPNDEEVATLCTYLKGRDATAQNRVENNIRLHALGSTLQGSVGVLDRIQQKTFGRGTRGTPEAVPRESDLQRFCR
;
A
#
# COMPACT_ATOMS: atom_id res chain seq x y z
N MET A 1 16.75 -39.09 22.69
CA MET A 1 16.70 -40.04 21.56
C MET A 1 15.67 -41.10 21.87
N PRO A 2 14.82 -41.52 20.93
CA PRO A 2 14.79 -41.20 19.49
C PRO A 2 13.88 -39.97 19.22
N ASP A 3 14.11 -39.02 18.30
CA ASP A 3 14.35 -39.04 16.83
C ASP A 3 13.22 -39.69 16.02
N GLU A 4 12.31 -38.86 15.49
CA GLU A 4 11.99 -38.84 14.05
C GLU A 4 11.20 -37.60 13.66
N SER A 5 11.71 -36.94 12.63
CA SER A 5 11.19 -35.79 11.91
C SER A 5 10.06 -36.17 10.94
N SER A 6 9.02 -35.35 10.82
CA SER A 6 8.35 -35.18 9.52
C SER A 6 7.59 -33.85 9.44
N SER A 7 7.92 -33.09 8.41
CA SER A 7 7.37 -31.80 8.03
C SER A 7 6.28 -32.01 6.96
N ASP A 8 5.02 -31.74 7.28
CA ASP A 8 3.95 -31.70 6.29
C ASP A 8 3.75 -30.27 5.76
N VAL A 9 4.35 -30.03 4.60
CA VAL A 9 4.13 -28.86 3.76
C VAL A 9 3.06 -29.22 2.74
N THR A 10 1.80 -28.90 3.02
CA THR A 10 0.71 -29.14 2.06
C THR A 10 0.75 -28.08 0.96
N ASN A 11 1.26 -28.50 -0.20
CA ASN A 11 1.32 -27.76 -1.45
C ASN A 11 -0.06 -27.82 -2.13
N PHE A 12 -0.77 -26.69 -2.24
CA PHE A 12 -2.08 -26.62 -2.93
C PHE A 12 -1.98 -25.65 -4.12
N SER A 13 -1.69 -26.20 -5.30
CA SER A 13 -1.87 -25.53 -6.59
C SER A 13 -3.37 -25.46 -6.91
N ALA A 14 -3.88 -24.26 -7.19
CA ALA A 14 -5.20 -24.05 -7.76
C ALA A 14 -5.05 -23.22 -9.04
N ASN A 15 -5.44 -23.83 -10.15
CA ASN A 15 -5.56 -23.22 -11.47
C ASN A 15 -6.63 -22.11 -11.42
N GLU A 16 -6.29 -20.93 -11.94
CA GLU A 16 -7.24 -19.83 -12.15
C GLU A 16 -7.89 -19.96 -13.53
N GLU A 17 -9.22 -20.03 -13.56
CA GLU A 17 -10.01 -19.68 -14.75
C GLU A 17 -10.94 -18.51 -14.38
N ASP A 18 -10.90 -17.49 -15.22
CA ASP A 18 -11.47 -16.16 -15.08
C ASP A 18 -12.86 -16.08 -15.75
N PRO A 19 -13.92 -15.55 -15.11
CA PRO A 19 -15.13 -15.18 -15.82
C PRO A 19 -15.24 -13.65 -15.95
N THR A 20 -15.26 -13.24 -17.21
CA THR A 20 -15.54 -11.90 -17.72
C THR A 20 -16.94 -11.40 -17.29
N PHE A 21 -16.99 -10.17 -16.76
CA PHE A 21 -18.24 -9.52 -16.34
C PHE A 21 -18.79 -8.63 -17.47
N ARG A 22 -20.01 -8.95 -17.93
CA ARG A 22 -20.81 -8.19 -18.90
C ARG A 22 -21.38 -6.91 -18.28
N GLY A 23 -21.24 -5.80 -19.01
CA GLY A 23 -21.92 -4.53 -18.72
C GLY A 23 -23.27 -4.40 -19.43
N SER A 24 -24.20 -3.74 -18.75
CA SER A 24 -25.47 -3.17 -19.22
C SER A 24 -25.83 -2.11 -18.16
N GLY A 25 -26.25 -0.87 -18.40
CA GLY A 25 -26.57 -0.09 -19.59
C GLY A 25 -27.63 0.95 -19.19
N SER A 26 -27.35 2.25 -19.37
CA SER A 26 -28.25 3.43 -19.32
C SER A 26 -28.89 3.79 -17.94
N SER A 27 -29.28 5.02 -17.59
CA SER A 27 -29.65 6.20 -18.39
C SER A 27 -29.60 7.51 -17.55
N GLU A 28 -29.37 8.61 -18.27
CA GLU A 28 -29.96 9.96 -18.13
C GLU A 28 -29.66 10.90 -16.92
N ALA A 29 -29.03 12.03 -17.28
CA ALA A 29 -29.13 13.32 -16.61
C ALA A 29 -30.38 14.08 -17.08
N PRO A 30 -30.85 15.10 -16.33
CA PRO A 30 -30.76 16.46 -16.89
C PRO A 30 -30.49 17.60 -15.88
N ASN A 31 -29.79 18.62 -16.40
CA ASN A 31 -29.90 20.10 -16.27
C ASN A 31 -31.02 20.66 -15.35
N THR A 32 -30.95 21.82 -14.67
CA THR A 32 -30.35 23.15 -14.94
C THR A 32 -30.61 24.05 -13.70
N ILE A 33 -29.86 25.14 -13.50
CA ILE A 33 -30.32 26.54 -13.29
C ILE A 33 -29.14 27.44 -12.86
N SER A 34 -29.06 28.58 -13.54
CA SER A 34 -28.08 29.68 -13.47
C SER A 34 -28.27 30.65 -12.30
N GLU A 35 -27.22 31.45 -12.10
CA GLU A 35 -27.20 32.88 -11.72
C GLU A 35 -27.63 33.33 -10.32
N LEU A 36 -26.67 33.91 -9.57
CA LEU A 36 -26.63 35.35 -9.31
C LEU A 36 -25.26 35.76 -8.71
N GLU A 37 -24.59 36.64 -9.46
CA GLU A 37 -23.71 37.77 -9.10
C GLU A 37 -23.81 38.28 -7.64
N SER A 38 -22.91 39.05 -7.04
CA SER A 38 -21.60 39.67 -7.28
C SER A 38 -21.26 40.39 -5.94
N LEU A 39 -20.00 40.76 -5.70
CA LEU A 39 -19.57 41.99 -4.99
C LEU A 39 -18.07 41.91 -4.63
N SER A 40 -17.28 42.52 -5.50
CA SER A 40 -16.30 43.57 -5.19
C SER A 40 -15.16 43.29 -4.21
N THR A 41 -13.99 42.98 -4.79
CA THR A 41 -12.65 43.23 -4.24
C THR A 41 -12.27 44.72 -4.25
N PRO A 42 -11.53 45.22 -3.25
CA PRO A 42 -10.68 46.40 -3.38
C PRO A 42 -9.18 46.06 -3.50
N PRO A 43 -8.35 46.97 -4.02
CA PRO A 43 -7.09 46.65 -4.69
C PRO A 43 -5.86 46.67 -3.79
N HIS A 44 -4.82 46.01 -4.30
CA HIS A 44 -3.44 46.02 -3.86
C HIS A 44 -2.77 47.33 -4.30
N GLN A 45 -2.17 48.09 -3.38
CA GLN A 45 -1.22 49.15 -3.71
C GLN A 45 0.06 49.01 -2.87
N SER A 46 1.16 49.24 -3.57
CA SER A 46 2.56 49.16 -3.17
C SER A 46 3.20 50.51 -3.43
N GLY A 47 4.00 51.05 -2.51
CA GLY A 47 4.90 52.18 -2.75
C GLY A 47 5.16 53.11 -1.54
N SER A 48 6.37 52.99 -0.97
CA SER A 48 7.31 53.98 -0.37
C SER A 48 6.90 55.39 0.13
N GLU A 49 7.50 55.75 1.31
CA GLU A 49 8.18 57.03 1.74
C GLU A 49 7.40 58.36 1.54
N ASP A 50 7.25 59.33 2.44
CA ASP A 50 7.95 59.83 3.64
C ASP A 50 6.95 60.54 4.61
N GLY A 51 7.44 61.00 5.77
CA GLY A 51 6.64 61.33 6.95
C GLY A 51 5.88 62.66 6.98
N GLU A 52 4.85 62.68 7.85
CA GLU A 52 4.45 63.87 8.62
C GLU A 52 3.57 63.45 9.80
N THR A 53 3.86 64.04 10.95
CA THR A 53 3.20 63.87 12.24
C THR A 53 1.74 64.30 12.20
N SER A 54 0.81 63.41 12.55
CA SER A 54 -0.49 63.81 13.10
C SER A 54 -0.90 62.87 14.24
N GLU A 55 -1.17 63.50 15.37
CA GLU A 55 -1.44 62.92 16.66
C GLU A 55 -2.89 62.40 16.70
N ALA A 56 -3.07 61.11 16.44
CA ALA A 56 -4.36 60.44 16.56
C ALA A 56 -4.33 59.41 17.70
N THR A 57 -4.85 59.84 18.86
CA THR A 57 -5.39 59.05 19.98
C THR A 57 -5.06 57.55 19.99
N LYS A 58 -4.04 57.19 20.78
CA LYS A 58 -3.70 55.81 21.13
C LYS A 58 -4.88 55.15 21.87
N LYS A 59 -5.80 54.51 21.15
CA LYS A 59 -6.63 53.45 21.72
C LYS A 59 -5.68 52.34 22.18
N SER A 60 -5.48 52.25 23.48
CA SER A 60 -4.66 51.24 24.15
C SER A 60 -5.18 49.85 23.79
N LYS A 61 -4.57 49.24 22.76
CA LYS A 61 -4.75 47.81 22.46
C LYS A 61 -4.22 47.05 23.67
N LYS A 62 -5.12 46.49 24.50
CA LYS A 62 -4.74 45.56 25.57
C LYS A 62 -3.71 44.56 25.02
N PRO A 63 -2.56 44.34 25.69
CA PRO A 63 -1.52 43.47 25.17
C PRO A 63 -2.10 42.07 24.96
N ARG A 64 -1.95 41.55 23.74
CA ARG A 64 -2.38 40.19 23.42
C ARG A 64 -1.61 39.22 24.32
N PRO A 65 -2.26 38.29 25.03
CA PRO A 65 -1.54 37.31 25.85
C PRO A 65 -0.53 36.56 24.99
N SER A 66 0.71 36.43 25.49
CA SER A 66 1.78 35.78 24.74
C SER A 66 1.43 34.32 24.46
N LYS A 67 1.53 33.92 23.20
CA LYS A 67 1.10 32.59 22.77
C LYS A 67 2.06 31.53 23.33
N ALA A 68 1.55 30.64 24.18
CA ALA A 68 2.30 29.47 24.66
C ALA A 68 2.22 28.29 23.68
N TYR A 69 3.34 27.58 23.53
CA TYR A 69 3.50 26.38 22.71
C TYR A 69 3.83 25.17 23.58
N PHE A 70 3.23 24.03 23.27
CA PHE A 70 3.56 22.75 23.87
C PHE A 70 4.94 22.28 23.43
N CYS A 71 5.79 21.93 24.41
CA CYS A 71 7.13 21.39 24.17
C CYS A 71 7.09 19.86 24.14
N ILE A 72 7.55 19.26 23.05
CA ILE A 72 7.63 17.80 22.89
C ILE A 72 8.64 17.14 23.83
N PHE A 73 9.62 17.88 24.35
CA PHE A 73 10.70 17.32 25.17
C PHE A 73 10.35 17.29 26.66
N CYS A 74 9.79 18.37 27.19
CA CYS A 74 9.40 18.45 28.61
C CYS A 74 7.89 18.38 28.86
N LYS A 75 7.09 18.21 27.81
CA LYS A 75 5.62 18.10 27.83
C LYS A 75 4.92 19.28 28.53
N LYS A 76 5.53 20.46 28.53
CA LYS A 76 5.02 21.69 29.17
C LYS A 76 4.73 22.78 28.15
N ARG A 77 3.73 23.63 28.42
CA ARG A 77 3.43 24.83 27.60
C ARG A 77 4.33 26.00 27.98
N LYS A 78 4.97 26.64 26.99
CA LYS A 78 5.92 27.74 27.17
C LYS A 78 5.71 28.87 26.17
N THR A 79 5.73 30.12 26.64
CA THR A 79 5.51 31.34 25.84
C THR A 79 6.74 31.76 25.04
N HIS A 80 7.92 31.79 25.67
CA HIS A 80 9.20 32.08 25.01
C HIS A 80 9.85 30.81 24.46
N PHE A 81 9.15 30.15 23.52
CA PHE A 81 9.51 28.80 23.05
C PHE A 81 10.94 28.64 22.52
N PRO A 82 11.49 29.53 21.66
CA PRO A 82 12.87 29.40 21.19
C PRO A 82 13.89 29.49 22.33
N ARG A 83 13.69 30.44 23.27
CA ARG A 83 14.55 30.60 24.45
C ARG A 83 14.47 29.37 25.35
N HIS A 84 13.27 28.82 25.53
CA HIS A 84 13.07 27.58 26.28
C HIS A 84 13.83 26.40 25.66
N LEU A 85 13.74 26.21 24.34
CA LEU A 85 14.48 25.15 23.64
C LEU A 85 16.00 25.31 23.82
N THR A 86 16.51 26.53 23.64
CA THR A 86 17.94 26.81 23.80
C THR A 86 18.43 26.57 25.22
N ASN A 87 17.65 26.93 26.24
CA ASN A 87 18.11 26.84 27.63
C ASN A 87 17.94 25.43 28.24
N MET A 88 16.88 24.72 27.88
CA MET A 88 16.51 23.45 28.55
C MET A 88 16.74 22.21 27.70
N HIS A 89 16.92 22.38 26.38
CA HIS A 89 16.94 21.28 25.42
C HIS A 89 18.06 21.44 24.37
N SER A 90 19.15 22.15 24.69
CA SER A 90 20.30 22.35 23.80
C SER A 90 21.00 21.06 23.38
N ASP A 91 20.83 20.00 24.16
CA ASP A 91 21.32 18.65 23.93
C ASP A 91 20.60 17.92 22.78
N LYS A 92 19.35 18.28 22.48
CA LYS A 92 18.53 17.58 21.48
C LYS A 92 19.01 17.89 20.06
N GLU A 93 19.05 16.86 19.21
CA GLU A 93 19.51 16.97 17.80
C GLU A 93 18.78 18.08 17.04
N GLU A 94 17.44 18.08 17.08
CA GLU A 94 16.60 19.07 16.40
C GLU A 94 16.87 20.50 16.89
N VAL A 95 17.25 20.66 18.16
CA VAL A 95 17.59 21.95 18.76
C VAL A 95 18.98 22.40 18.33
N ARG A 96 19.95 21.49 18.36
CA ARG A 96 21.32 21.73 17.87
C ARG A 96 21.32 22.15 16.41
N GLU A 97 20.48 21.52 15.59
CA GLU A 97 20.33 21.85 14.18
C GLU A 97 19.90 23.32 13.97
N PHE A 98 18.90 23.82 14.70
CA PHE A 98 18.53 25.24 14.55
C PHE A 98 19.51 26.22 15.18
N LEU A 99 20.26 25.80 16.20
CA LEU A 99 21.29 26.62 16.83
C LEU A 99 22.48 26.91 15.91
N LYS A 100 22.75 26.06 14.92
CA LYS A 100 23.74 26.31 13.85
C LYS A 100 23.43 27.55 13.01
N HIS A 101 22.18 28.00 13.00
CA HIS A 101 21.74 29.16 12.24
C HIS A 101 21.59 30.39 13.14
N ALA A 102 22.01 31.56 12.64
CA ALA A 102 21.88 32.81 13.38
C ALA A 102 20.40 33.16 13.72
N PRO A 103 20.14 33.85 14.84
CA PRO A 103 18.80 34.36 15.16
C PRO A 103 18.19 35.14 14.00
N GLY A 104 16.89 34.98 13.75
CA GLY A 104 16.18 35.72 12.70
C GLY A 104 16.28 35.14 11.28
N THR A 105 17.18 34.19 11.01
CA THR A 105 17.28 33.55 9.69
C THR A 105 16.03 32.72 9.35
N LYS A 106 15.66 32.69 8.06
CA LYS A 106 14.50 31.91 7.56
C LYS A 106 14.64 30.42 7.89
N GLN A 107 15.84 29.87 7.79
CA GLN A 107 16.14 28.46 8.11
C GLN A 107 15.90 28.16 9.60
N ARG A 108 16.43 29.00 10.50
CA ARG A 108 16.18 28.86 11.95
C ARG A 108 14.70 28.92 12.28
N MET A 109 13.96 29.87 11.70
CA MET A 109 12.51 29.98 11.91
C MET A 109 11.77 28.73 11.41
N LYS A 110 12.18 28.15 10.27
CA LYS A 110 11.58 26.93 9.71
C LYS A 110 11.78 25.73 10.65
N LEU A 111 12.98 25.53 11.17
CA LEU A 111 13.29 24.45 12.10
C LEU A 111 12.50 24.59 13.41
N ILE A 112 12.46 25.79 14.00
CA ILE A 112 11.63 26.06 15.20
C ILE A 112 10.14 25.81 14.90
N SER A 113 9.66 26.17 13.71
CA SER A 113 8.26 25.97 13.32
C SER A 113 7.89 24.49 13.19
N LYS A 114 8.84 23.62 12.78
CA LYS A 114 8.66 22.16 12.78
C LYS A 114 8.49 21.64 14.21
N ILE A 115 9.36 22.04 15.14
CA ILE A 115 9.27 21.63 16.56
C ILE A 115 7.93 22.09 17.16
N ARG A 116 7.50 23.32 16.87
CA ARG A 116 6.18 23.83 17.27
C ARG A 116 5.03 23.00 16.70
N GLY A 117 5.15 22.58 15.44
CA GLY A 117 4.15 21.76 14.78
C GLY A 117 4.05 20.36 15.33
N GLN A 118 5.19 19.72 15.63
CA GLN A 118 5.21 18.43 16.34
C GLN A 118 4.52 18.56 17.70
N GLY A 119 4.86 19.59 18.47
CA GLY A 119 4.19 19.87 19.75
C GLY A 119 2.71 20.20 19.61
N ALA A 120 2.30 20.84 18.51
CA ALA A 120 0.90 21.09 18.22
C ALA A 120 0.16 19.79 17.89
N ILE A 121 0.75 18.90 17.09
CA ILE A 121 0.17 17.59 16.79
C ILE A 121 -0.02 16.81 18.08
N GLU A 122 1.02 16.71 18.90
CA GLU A 122 0.98 15.94 20.15
C GLU A 122 -0.04 16.48 21.17
N TYR A 123 -0.05 17.80 21.39
CA TYR A 123 -1.00 18.42 22.30
C TYR A 123 -2.45 18.30 21.81
N ASN A 124 -2.67 18.49 20.51
CA ASN A 124 -3.99 18.39 19.92
C ASN A 124 -4.50 16.95 19.89
N SER A 125 -3.60 15.96 19.74
CA SER A 125 -3.95 14.56 19.88
C SER A 125 -4.42 14.23 21.30
N GLN A 126 -3.71 14.69 22.33
CA GLN A 126 -4.05 14.44 23.74
C GLN A 126 -5.39 15.10 24.11
N THR A 127 -5.58 16.35 23.70
CA THR A 127 -6.82 17.10 24.02
C THR A 127 -8.07 16.49 23.36
N THR A 128 -7.91 15.80 22.22
CA THR A 128 -9.03 15.11 21.55
C THR A 128 -9.41 13.81 22.26
N GLN A 129 -8.44 13.12 22.88
CA GLN A 129 -8.68 11.86 23.61
C GLN A 129 -9.33 12.06 24.99
N GLU A 130 -9.07 13.17 25.66
CA GLU A 130 -9.59 13.45 27.02
C GLU A 130 -11.04 13.99 27.03
N GLY A 131 -11.81 13.83 25.94
CA GLY A 131 -13.24 14.17 25.87
C GLY A 131 -13.57 15.66 26.02
N SER A 132 -12.57 16.54 26.01
CA SER A 132 -12.78 17.99 26.15
C SER A 132 -13.21 18.60 24.82
N SER A 133 -14.52 18.51 24.53
CA SER A 133 -15.21 19.20 23.44
C SER A 133 -15.14 20.74 23.54
N SER A 134 -14.54 21.30 24.60
CA SER A 134 -14.34 22.73 24.80
C SER A 134 -12.90 23.22 24.47
N GLY A 135 -12.62 23.39 23.17
CA GLY A 135 -12.02 24.64 22.68
C GLY A 135 -10.51 24.93 22.81
N SER A 136 -9.64 23.99 23.15
CA SER A 136 -8.19 24.27 23.27
C SER A 136 -7.29 23.54 22.26
N ILE A 137 -7.55 23.69 20.97
CA ILE A 137 -6.57 23.26 19.94
C ILE A 137 -5.40 24.27 19.84
N GLN A 138 -4.14 23.79 19.87
CA GLN A 138 -2.94 24.56 19.57
C GLN A 138 -2.87 24.87 18.06
N LEU A 139 -3.23 26.11 17.72
CA LEU A 139 -3.20 26.62 16.35
C LEU A 139 -1.87 27.28 15.98
N GLY A 140 -1.53 27.33 14.69
CA GLY A 140 -0.44 28.17 14.18
C GLY A 140 -0.70 29.66 14.40
N ARG A 141 -1.95 30.11 14.32
CA ARG A 141 -2.41 31.48 14.63
C ARG A 141 -3.77 31.41 15.34
N ARG A 142 -3.86 31.95 16.56
CA ARG A 142 -5.13 32.01 17.34
C ARG A 142 -5.84 33.33 17.04
N MET A 143 -7.14 33.28 16.75
CA MET A 143 -8.01 34.45 16.83
C MET A 143 -8.55 34.50 18.27
N THR A 144 -8.42 35.63 18.95
CA THR A 144 -8.89 35.80 20.33
C THR A 144 -10.41 35.99 20.35
N GLY A 145 -11.12 35.28 21.23
CA GLY A 145 -12.53 35.52 21.52
C GLY A 145 -13.56 34.79 20.65
N ILE A 146 -13.15 33.81 19.83
CA ILE A 146 -14.06 33.02 18.98
C ILE A 146 -13.94 31.54 19.37
N PRO A 147 -15.05 30.83 19.64
CA PRO A 147 -15.03 29.38 19.81
C PRO A 147 -14.44 28.72 18.57
N ILE A 148 -13.51 27.79 18.78
CA ILE A 148 -12.77 27.15 17.69
C ILE A 148 -13.45 25.82 17.37
N ASP A 149 -14.07 25.74 16.19
CA ASP A 149 -14.42 24.47 15.57
C ASP A 149 -13.13 23.75 15.13
N THR A 150 -12.81 22.65 15.79
CA THR A 150 -11.59 21.86 15.57
C THR A 150 -11.62 21.11 14.24
N GLU A 151 -12.79 20.83 13.66
CA GLU A 151 -12.94 20.12 12.39
C GLU A 151 -12.48 20.94 11.20
N LEU A 152 -12.60 22.26 11.29
CA LEU A 152 -12.20 23.18 10.23
C LEU A 152 -10.68 23.36 10.12
N TYR A 153 -9.91 22.79 11.04
CA TYR A 153 -8.46 22.91 11.08
C TYR A 153 -7.78 21.58 10.75
N LEU A 154 -6.72 21.67 9.95
CA LEU A 154 -5.88 20.54 9.54
C LEU A 154 -4.40 20.87 9.72
N PRO A 155 -3.56 19.88 10.08
CA PRO A 155 -2.12 20.06 10.18
C PRO A 155 -1.49 20.16 8.78
N CYS A 156 -0.60 21.14 8.59
CA CYS A 156 0.21 21.23 7.38
C CYS A 156 1.16 20.02 7.28
N LEU A 157 1.34 19.43 6.10
CA LEU A 157 2.25 18.28 5.91
C LEU A 157 3.73 18.65 6.11
N GLU A 158 4.12 19.90 5.87
CA GLU A 158 5.53 20.32 5.99
C GLU A 158 5.89 20.77 7.40
N CYS A 159 5.10 21.68 8.00
CA CYS A 159 5.43 22.24 9.30
C CYS A 159 4.63 21.65 10.46
N GLY A 160 3.61 20.81 10.23
CA GLY A 160 2.80 20.19 11.29
C GLY A 160 1.83 21.13 12.02
N ASN A 161 1.94 22.45 11.86
CA ASN A 161 1.03 23.40 12.50
C ASN A 161 -0.39 23.33 11.90
N TYR A 162 -1.40 23.60 12.72
CA TYR A 162 -2.80 23.58 12.32
C TYR A 162 -3.25 24.90 11.69
N TYR A 163 -3.91 24.81 10.53
CA TYR A 163 -4.48 25.92 9.78
C TYR A 163 -5.91 25.59 9.34
N LYS A 164 -6.75 26.63 9.16
CA LYS A 164 -8.08 26.46 8.57
C LYS A 164 -7.96 25.82 7.19
N LYS A 165 -8.85 24.87 6.84
CA LYS A 165 -8.91 24.18 5.53
C LYS A 165 -8.73 25.16 4.36
N ARG A 166 -9.51 26.25 4.32
CA ARG A 166 -9.45 27.30 3.29
C ARG A 166 -8.08 27.99 3.12
N ASN A 167 -7.26 28.05 4.19
CA ASN A 167 -5.96 28.73 4.18
C ASN A 167 -4.79 27.77 4.00
N LEU A 168 -5.04 26.46 4.06
CA LEU A 168 -3.99 25.45 4.11
C LEU A 168 -3.21 25.36 2.79
N GLN A 169 -3.88 25.50 1.65
CA GLN A 169 -3.23 25.52 0.33
C GLN A 169 -2.25 26.69 0.19
N THR A 170 -2.70 27.91 0.49
CA THR A 170 -1.86 29.11 0.41
C THR A 170 -0.70 29.05 1.39
N HIS A 171 -0.93 28.52 2.60
CA HIS A 171 0.13 28.27 3.56
C HIS A 171 1.14 27.25 3.04
N TYR A 172 0.67 26.09 2.56
CA TYR A 172 1.55 25.01 2.10
C TYR A 172 2.46 25.48 0.97
N LYS A 173 1.95 26.23 -0.01
CA LYS A 173 2.77 26.81 -1.10
C LYS A 173 4.00 27.56 -0.57
N LYS A 174 3.79 28.40 0.45
CA LYS A 174 4.85 29.20 1.09
C LYS A 174 5.71 28.39 2.07
N CYS A 175 5.13 27.39 2.73
CA CYS A 175 5.81 26.58 3.73
C CYS A 175 6.75 25.53 3.10
N ALA A 176 6.26 24.93 2.02
CA ALA A 176 6.91 23.86 1.27
C ALA A 176 7.84 24.40 0.17
N ASN A 177 7.69 25.68 -0.20
CA ASN A 177 8.28 26.27 -1.41
C ASN A 177 7.94 25.49 -2.69
N LYS A 178 6.76 24.86 -2.74
CA LYS A 178 6.26 24.09 -3.89
C LYS A 178 4.74 24.09 -3.90
N ALA A 179 4.14 23.84 -5.06
CA ALA A 179 2.70 23.67 -5.16
C ALA A 179 2.22 22.56 -4.21
N GLY A 180 1.02 22.75 -3.66
CA GLY A 180 0.33 21.70 -2.90
C GLY A 180 0.08 20.49 -3.80
N PRO A 181 0.17 19.26 -3.26
CA PRO A 181 -0.38 18.11 -3.99
C PRO A 181 -1.86 18.37 -4.27
N SER A 182 -2.37 17.86 -5.39
CA SER A 182 -3.79 17.98 -5.80
C SER A 182 -4.77 17.65 -4.66
N ASN A 183 -4.39 16.69 -3.80
CA ASN A 183 -5.17 16.21 -2.66
C ASN A 183 -4.67 16.69 -1.29
N LEU A 184 -4.11 17.91 -1.19
CA LEU A 184 -3.50 18.44 0.04
C LEU A 184 -4.41 18.34 1.28
N LEU A 185 -5.69 18.74 1.16
CA LEU A 185 -6.63 18.71 2.29
C LEU A 185 -6.87 17.29 2.80
N SER A 186 -6.97 16.32 1.90
CA SER A 186 -7.16 14.91 2.24
C SER A 186 -5.93 14.34 2.94
N LYS A 187 -4.73 14.62 2.43
CA LYS A 187 -3.47 14.20 3.07
C LYS A 187 -3.31 14.81 4.47
N CYS A 188 -3.68 16.08 4.62
CA CYS A 188 -3.68 16.74 5.92
C CYS A 188 -4.76 16.17 6.86
N ARG A 189 -5.88 15.66 6.33
CA ARG A 189 -6.91 14.97 7.12
C ARG A 189 -6.40 13.63 7.64
N VAL A 190 -5.77 12.81 6.80
CA VAL A 190 -5.13 11.56 7.29
C VAL A 190 -4.04 11.88 8.30
N ARG A 191 -3.24 12.93 8.10
CA ARG A 191 -2.23 13.36 9.10
C ARG A 191 -2.84 13.86 10.41
N LYS A 192 -4.04 14.42 10.39
CA LYS A 192 -4.80 14.76 11.61
C LYS A 192 -5.27 13.50 12.34
N LEU A 193 -5.57 12.44 11.60
CA LEU A 193 -6.22 11.21 12.06
C LEU A 193 -5.25 10.06 12.37
N GLY A 194 -3.98 10.14 11.93
CA GLY A 194 -2.97 9.10 12.13
C GLY A 194 -2.49 9.05 13.58
N HIS A 195 -3.30 8.43 14.44
CA HIS A 195 -2.91 7.97 15.76
C HIS A 195 -2.37 6.53 15.67
N GLY A 196 -1.35 6.22 16.48
CA GLY A 196 -0.78 4.88 16.63
C GLY A 196 0.55 4.63 15.94
N ILE A 197 1.02 5.51 15.06
CA ILE A 197 2.38 5.45 14.50
C ILE A 197 2.99 6.85 14.61
N PRO A 198 3.98 7.08 15.49
CA PRO A 198 4.62 8.38 15.66
C PRO A 198 5.04 8.97 14.32
N SER A 199 4.95 10.29 14.13
CA SER A 199 5.45 10.99 12.93
C SER A 199 6.94 10.72 12.61
N GLN A 200 7.67 10.07 13.52
CA GLN A 200 9.06 9.63 13.39
C GLN A 200 9.19 8.24 12.73
N ALA A 201 8.17 7.38 12.85
CA ALA A 201 8.06 6.13 12.12
C ALA A 201 7.59 6.43 10.70
N LYS A 202 8.51 6.94 9.89
CA LYS A 202 8.30 7.25 8.49
C LYS A 202 8.16 5.91 7.75
N VAL A 203 7.00 5.26 7.85
CA VAL A 203 6.67 4.10 7.01
C VAL A 203 6.55 4.64 5.59
N THR A 204 7.68 4.64 4.89
CA THR A 204 7.77 5.11 3.52
C THR A 204 7.42 3.98 2.57
N MET A 205 6.56 4.27 1.61
CA MET A 205 6.29 3.38 0.50
C MET A 205 7.58 3.14 -0.30
N SER A 206 7.97 1.88 -0.47
CA SER A 206 9.14 1.51 -1.27
C SER A 206 8.94 1.85 -2.75
N GLU A 207 10.02 2.01 -3.50
CA GLU A 207 9.90 2.29 -4.94
C GLU A 207 9.20 1.15 -5.69
N GLN A 208 9.53 -0.09 -5.33
CA GLN A 208 8.85 -1.29 -5.86
C GLN A 208 7.33 -1.27 -5.60
N LEU A 209 6.91 -0.85 -4.40
CA LEU A 209 5.48 -0.76 -4.09
C LEU A 209 4.81 0.36 -4.90
N LYS A 210 5.48 1.49 -5.13
CA LYS A 210 4.95 2.55 -6.01
C LYS A 210 4.79 2.07 -7.45
N GLU A 211 5.77 1.34 -7.98
CA GLU A 211 5.70 0.74 -9.32
C GLU A 211 4.53 -0.24 -9.45
N ILE A 212 4.36 -1.13 -8.47
CA ILE A 212 3.21 -2.04 -8.41
C ILE A 212 1.91 -1.25 -8.42
N LEU A 213 1.81 -0.19 -7.61
CA LEU A 213 0.59 0.61 -7.49
C LEU A 213 0.33 1.52 -8.70
N GLY A 214 1.33 1.84 -9.51
CA GLY A 214 1.21 2.70 -10.69
C GLY A 214 0.19 2.21 -11.73
N GLY A 215 -0.10 0.91 -11.75
CA GLY A 215 -1.15 0.33 -12.61
C GLY A 215 -2.57 0.40 -12.03
N MET A 216 -2.77 0.98 -10.84
CA MET A 216 -4.09 1.16 -10.24
C MET A 216 -4.66 2.55 -10.54
N SER A 217 -5.98 2.64 -10.71
CA SER A 217 -6.66 3.93 -10.90
C SER A 217 -6.42 4.87 -9.71
N ALA A 218 -5.64 5.91 -9.94
CA ALA A 218 -5.20 6.89 -8.93
C ALA A 218 -6.34 7.74 -8.34
N SER A 219 -7.51 7.77 -9.00
CA SER A 219 -8.65 8.60 -8.59
C SER A 219 -9.57 7.95 -7.55
N SER A 220 -9.39 6.66 -7.26
CA SER A 220 -10.25 5.95 -6.30
C SER A 220 -9.94 6.35 -4.85
N ASN A 221 -10.98 6.54 -4.03
CA ASN A 221 -10.85 6.69 -2.58
C ASN A 221 -10.11 5.50 -1.94
N ILE A 222 -10.24 4.31 -2.52
CA ILE A 222 -9.55 3.09 -2.10
C ILE A 222 -8.04 3.23 -2.30
N MET A 223 -7.62 3.70 -3.48
CA MET A 223 -6.21 3.91 -3.78
C MET A 223 -5.59 4.93 -2.83
N ARG A 224 -6.32 6.00 -2.53
CA ARG A 224 -5.89 7.03 -1.57
C ARG A 224 -5.70 6.48 -0.16
N LEU A 225 -6.59 5.58 0.28
CA LEU A 225 -6.46 4.93 1.58
C LEU A 225 -5.19 4.06 1.61
N ILE A 226 -4.93 3.29 0.55
CA ILE A 226 -3.72 2.45 0.44
C ILE A 226 -2.44 3.28 0.55
N GLU A 227 -2.37 4.44 -0.12
CA GLU A 227 -1.17 5.29 -0.10
C GLU A 227 -0.92 5.99 1.24
N CYS A 228 -1.98 6.22 2.02
CA CYS A 228 -1.91 7.06 3.21
C CYS A 228 -1.96 6.26 4.52
N ASP A 229 -2.49 5.04 4.50
CA ASP A 229 -2.58 4.19 5.69
C ASP A 229 -1.23 3.51 5.98
N PRO A 230 -0.57 3.82 7.11
CA PRO A 230 0.75 3.28 7.38
C PRO A 230 0.77 1.75 7.57
N ALA A 231 -0.31 1.14 8.06
CA ALA A 231 -0.40 -0.31 8.24
C ALA A 231 -0.53 -1.02 6.88
N ILE A 232 -1.33 -0.47 5.96
CA ILE A 232 -1.43 -0.98 4.58
C ILE A 232 -0.08 -0.83 3.86
N VAL A 233 0.59 0.32 3.99
CA VAL A 233 1.91 0.55 3.36
C VAL A 233 2.97 -0.39 3.94
N ALA A 234 3.01 -0.59 5.26
CA ALA A 234 3.94 -1.52 5.90
C ALA A 234 3.72 -2.96 5.40
N PHE A 235 2.45 -3.39 5.33
CA PHE A 235 2.08 -4.69 4.81
C PHE A 235 2.46 -4.85 3.33
N GLY A 236 2.18 -3.85 2.49
CA GLY A 236 2.56 -3.85 1.07
C GLY A 236 4.07 -3.93 0.87
N ASN A 237 4.84 -3.18 1.65
CA ASN A 237 6.31 -3.23 1.62
C ASN A 237 6.83 -4.63 1.99
N LYS A 238 6.21 -5.31 2.97
CA LYS A 238 6.55 -6.69 3.35
C LYS A 238 6.27 -7.66 2.20
N LEU A 239 5.10 -7.55 1.56
CA LEU A 239 4.75 -8.38 0.39
C LEU A 239 5.72 -8.21 -0.79
N CYS A 240 6.24 -7.00 -1.00
CA CYS A 240 7.24 -6.76 -2.04
C CYS A 240 8.57 -7.46 -1.73
N LYS A 241 9.00 -7.47 -0.47
CA LYS A 241 10.28 -8.07 -0.04
C LYS A 241 10.28 -9.60 -0.10
N THR A 242 9.15 -10.24 0.17
CA THR A 242 9.04 -11.71 0.19
C THR A 242 9.20 -12.33 -1.21
N ASN A 243 8.96 -11.55 -2.27
CA ASN A 243 9.00 -12.03 -3.65
C ASN A 243 10.29 -11.58 -4.36
N LYS A 244 11.26 -12.49 -4.49
CA LYS A 244 12.57 -12.21 -5.13
C LYS A 244 12.47 -11.83 -6.61
N HIS A 245 11.46 -12.34 -7.33
CA HIS A 245 11.15 -11.96 -8.71
C HIS A 245 9.65 -11.72 -8.84
N ILE A 246 9.27 -10.46 -9.05
CA ILE A 246 7.88 -10.04 -9.14
C ILE A 246 7.39 -10.26 -10.57
N ILE A 247 6.62 -11.34 -10.76
CA ILE A 247 5.94 -11.66 -12.02
C ILE A 247 4.58 -10.96 -12.03
N SER A 248 4.01 -10.69 -13.22
CA SER A 248 2.71 -10.02 -13.40
C SER A 248 1.58 -10.57 -12.50
N THR A 249 1.53 -11.88 -12.27
CA THR A 249 0.57 -12.53 -11.36
C THR A 249 0.73 -12.09 -9.90
N GLN A 250 1.97 -11.93 -9.43
CA GLN A 250 2.27 -11.44 -8.08
C GLN A 250 1.94 -9.96 -7.92
N VAL A 251 2.17 -9.14 -8.95
CA VAL A 251 1.76 -7.73 -8.97
C VAL A 251 0.25 -7.62 -8.73
N ASN A 252 -0.55 -8.40 -9.45
CA ASN A 252 -2.01 -8.39 -9.32
C ASN A 252 -2.47 -8.92 -7.94
N SER A 253 -1.79 -9.93 -7.41
CA SER A 253 -2.04 -10.44 -6.06
C SER A 253 -1.79 -9.38 -4.99
N ILE A 254 -0.66 -8.66 -5.05
CA ILE A 254 -0.34 -7.58 -4.11
C ILE A 254 -1.40 -6.47 -4.20
N ARG A 255 -1.73 -5.99 -5.40
CA ARG A 255 -2.78 -4.99 -5.61
C ARG A 255 -4.11 -5.44 -5.01
N ARG A 256 -4.52 -6.69 -5.25
CA ARG A 256 -5.75 -7.27 -4.71
C ARG A 256 -5.74 -7.26 -3.18
N ASN A 257 -4.64 -7.71 -2.55
CA ASN A 257 -4.52 -7.74 -1.09
C ASN A 257 -4.70 -6.35 -0.47
N LEU A 258 -4.03 -5.33 -1.02
CA LEU A 258 -4.13 -3.96 -0.52
C LEU A 258 -5.51 -3.35 -0.75
N LYS A 259 -6.15 -3.63 -1.90
CA LYS A 259 -7.53 -3.22 -2.18
C LYS A 259 -8.52 -3.83 -1.20
N VAL A 260 -8.42 -5.14 -0.94
CA VAL A 260 -9.31 -5.83 0.01
C VAL A 260 -9.21 -5.22 1.40
N MET A 261 -7.99 -4.94 1.89
CA MET A 261 -7.79 -4.24 3.15
C MET A 261 -8.52 -2.89 3.19
N ALA A 262 -8.31 -2.06 2.16
CA ALA A 262 -8.91 -0.74 2.07
C ALA A 262 -10.45 -0.79 1.94
N VAL A 263 -11.00 -1.74 1.19
CA VAL A 263 -12.46 -1.93 1.03
C VAL A 263 -13.11 -2.33 2.34
N ILE A 264 -12.56 -3.34 3.03
CA ILE A 264 -13.10 -3.79 4.33
C ILE A 264 -13.02 -2.64 5.35
N THR A 265 -11.90 -1.92 5.40
CA THR A 265 -11.72 -0.78 6.31
C THR A 265 -12.72 0.34 6.03
N THR A 266 -13.01 0.60 4.76
CA THR A 266 -14.01 1.61 4.35
C THR A 266 -15.40 1.21 4.82
N TYR A 267 -15.78 -0.05 4.61
CA TYR A 267 -17.07 -0.57 5.11
C TYR A 267 -17.17 -0.46 6.64
N MET A 268 -16.12 -0.85 7.36
CA MET A 268 -16.11 -0.73 8.82
C MET A 268 -16.27 0.73 9.25
N TYR A 269 -15.61 1.67 8.59
CA TYR A 269 -15.76 3.09 8.88
C TYR A 269 -17.17 3.62 8.60
N GLU A 270 -17.80 3.22 7.50
CA GLU A 270 -19.15 3.64 7.16
C GLU A 270 -20.18 3.13 8.17
N HIS A 271 -19.97 1.92 8.73
CA HIS A 271 -20.91 1.27 9.64
C HIS A 271 -20.51 1.24 11.13
N ASP A 272 -19.42 1.89 11.51
CA ASP A 272 -19.09 2.18 12.91
C ASP A 272 -19.90 3.41 13.37
N GLU A 273 -21.22 3.28 13.53
CA GLU A 273 -22.08 4.40 13.91
C GLU A 273 -22.01 4.75 15.41
N GLY A 274 -21.46 3.84 16.23
CA GLY A 274 -21.38 3.99 17.68
C GLY A 274 -20.19 4.79 18.19
N ASP A 275 -19.26 5.20 17.32
CA ASP A 275 -18.03 5.90 17.72
C ASP A 275 -17.87 7.23 16.96
N PRO A 276 -18.07 8.38 17.63
CA PRO A 276 -17.91 9.69 16.99
C PRO A 276 -16.45 10.00 16.63
N ASP A 277 -15.49 9.31 17.25
CA ASP A 277 -14.05 9.48 17.03
C ASP A 277 -13.47 8.42 16.08
N LYS A 278 -14.33 7.72 15.33
CA LYS A 278 -13.94 6.68 14.39
C LYS A 278 -12.90 7.16 13.37
N GLN A 279 -11.93 6.30 13.10
CA GLN A 279 -10.83 6.63 12.20
C GLN A 279 -10.89 5.76 10.95
N LEU A 280 -10.70 6.38 9.79
CA LEU A 280 -10.52 5.65 8.53
C LEU A 280 -9.05 5.21 8.42
N THR A 281 -8.66 4.26 9.27
CA THR A 281 -7.35 3.62 9.25
C THR A 281 -7.47 2.18 9.74
N VAL A 282 -6.65 1.28 9.20
CA VAL A 282 -6.68 -0.15 9.55
C VAL A 282 -6.35 -0.36 11.02
N SER A 283 -5.36 0.35 11.57
CA SER A 283 -4.91 0.18 12.96
C SER A 283 -6.04 0.39 13.97
N TYR A 284 -6.94 1.34 13.70
CA TYR A 284 -8.07 1.65 14.58
C TYR A 284 -9.05 0.47 14.72
N TYR A 285 -9.21 -0.35 13.67
CA TYR A 285 -10.12 -1.50 13.66
C TYR A 285 -9.50 -2.80 14.17
N TYR A 286 -8.19 -2.83 14.42
CA TYR A 286 -7.52 -3.94 15.10
C TYR A 286 -7.71 -3.88 16.63
N LYS A 287 -8.97 -3.76 17.06
CA LYS A 287 -9.39 -3.76 18.46
C LYS A 287 -10.43 -4.82 18.69
N HIS A 288 -10.32 -5.55 19.80
CA HIS A 288 -11.22 -6.68 20.14
C HIS A 288 -12.72 -6.33 20.05
N GLU A 289 -13.10 -5.11 20.45
CA GLU A 289 -14.46 -4.54 20.35
C GLU A 289 -14.96 -4.39 18.91
N LYS A 290 -14.06 -4.11 17.96
CA LYS A 290 -14.39 -3.89 16.54
C LYS A 290 -14.35 -5.20 15.74
N PHE A 291 -14.03 -6.33 16.37
CA PHE A 291 -13.95 -7.63 15.68
C PHE A 291 -15.29 -8.09 15.09
N ASP A 292 -16.40 -7.84 15.79
CA ASP A 292 -17.72 -8.22 15.28
C ASP A 292 -18.14 -7.35 14.07
N LEU A 293 -17.73 -6.08 14.06
CA LEU A 293 -17.86 -5.21 12.88
C LEU A 293 -17.01 -5.71 11.71
N PHE A 294 -15.81 -6.22 11.98
CA PHE A 294 -14.94 -6.83 10.97
C PHE A 294 -15.62 -8.06 10.35
N LYS A 295 -16.21 -8.95 11.16
CA LYS A 295 -16.97 -10.11 10.64
C LYS A 295 -18.11 -9.69 9.71
N LYS A 296 -18.88 -8.67 10.10
CA LYS A 296 -19.96 -8.11 9.26
C LYS A 296 -19.43 -7.56 7.94
N ALA A 297 -18.29 -6.86 7.97
CA ALA A 297 -17.64 -6.32 6.78
C ALA A 297 -17.19 -7.43 5.80
N VAL A 298 -16.65 -8.52 6.34
CA VAL A 298 -16.28 -9.70 5.53
C VAL A 298 -17.51 -10.33 4.88
N LEU A 299 -18.58 -10.56 5.66
CA LEU A 299 -19.84 -11.13 5.14
C LEU A 299 -20.44 -10.29 4.01
N TYR A 300 -20.47 -8.97 4.18
CA TYR A 300 -20.93 -8.06 3.14
C TYR A 300 -20.06 -8.17 1.88
N ASN A 301 -18.74 -8.17 2.04
CA ASN A 301 -17.81 -8.20 0.91
C ASN A 301 -17.89 -9.51 0.10
N ILE A 302 -18.12 -10.64 0.75
CA ILE A 302 -18.31 -11.94 0.08
C ILE A 302 -19.72 -12.16 -0.45
N GLY A 303 -20.61 -11.17 -0.31
CA GLY A 303 -22.00 -11.21 -0.76
C GLY A 303 -22.82 -12.27 -0.03
N TYR A 304 -22.71 -12.32 1.30
CA TYR A 304 -23.53 -13.19 2.12
C TYR A 304 -24.99 -12.71 2.14
N LYS A 305 -25.93 -13.61 1.84
CA LYS A 305 -27.38 -13.40 1.92
C LYS A 305 -28.04 -14.67 2.47
N GLU A 306 -28.69 -14.56 3.62
CA GLU A 306 -29.58 -15.60 4.19
C GLU A 306 -29.01 -17.04 4.14
N GLY A 307 -27.74 -17.23 4.54
CA GLY A 307 -27.11 -18.55 4.59
C GLY A 307 -26.37 -18.97 3.30
N THR A 308 -26.39 -18.12 2.27
CA THR A 308 -25.66 -18.34 1.00
C THR A 308 -24.58 -17.30 0.78
N TYR A 309 -23.47 -17.71 0.18
CA TYR A 309 -22.31 -16.86 -0.10
C TYR A 309 -22.08 -16.74 -1.61
N ASN A 310 -22.10 -15.52 -2.16
CA ASN A 310 -21.78 -15.29 -3.57
C ASN A 310 -20.32 -15.64 -3.91
N SER A 311 -19.39 -15.29 -3.04
CA SER A 311 -17.94 -15.51 -3.23
C SER A 311 -17.34 -16.25 -2.04
N ALA A 312 -17.84 -17.45 -1.76
CA ALA A 312 -17.42 -18.28 -0.61
C ALA A 312 -15.89 -18.51 -0.54
N SER A 313 -15.20 -18.59 -1.67
CA SER A 313 -13.74 -18.75 -1.75
C SER A 313 -12.96 -17.56 -1.17
N GLN A 314 -13.58 -16.38 -1.13
CA GLN A 314 -12.95 -15.16 -0.61
C GLN A 314 -12.91 -15.12 0.92
N ALA A 315 -13.76 -15.88 1.62
CA ALA A 315 -13.81 -15.86 3.09
C ALA A 315 -12.45 -16.20 3.73
N GLY A 316 -11.82 -17.31 3.33
CA GLY A 316 -10.48 -17.66 3.80
C GLY A 316 -9.38 -16.76 3.25
N ALA A 317 -9.56 -16.18 2.05
CA ALA A 317 -8.58 -15.26 1.45
C ALA A 317 -8.50 -13.93 2.23
N ILE A 318 -9.65 -13.31 2.50
CA ILE A 318 -9.74 -12.05 3.26
C ILE A 318 -9.18 -12.23 4.67
N GLY A 319 -9.50 -13.35 5.33
CA GLY A 319 -8.98 -13.67 6.65
C GLY A 319 -7.45 -13.74 6.68
N ARG A 320 -6.84 -14.44 5.74
CA ARG A 320 -5.37 -14.52 5.60
C ARG A 320 -4.74 -13.16 5.33
N ILE A 321 -5.36 -12.33 4.49
CA ILE A 321 -4.87 -10.97 4.18
C ILE A 321 -4.82 -10.11 5.45
N TRP A 322 -5.94 -10.04 6.19
CA TRP A 322 -6.03 -9.27 7.43
C TRP A 322 -5.09 -9.82 8.51
N PHE A 323 -5.02 -11.14 8.70
CA PHE A 323 -4.11 -11.75 9.66
C PHE A 323 -2.63 -11.46 9.37
N ASN A 324 -2.21 -11.49 8.10
CA ASN A 324 -0.84 -11.19 7.72
C ASN A 324 -0.52 -9.69 7.84
N CYS A 325 -1.50 -8.81 7.58
CA CYS A 325 -1.37 -7.39 7.84
C CYS A 325 -1.21 -7.12 9.34
N ALA A 326 -2.04 -7.73 10.19
CA ALA A 326 -1.94 -7.67 11.64
C ALA A 326 -0.56 -8.12 12.14
N LYS A 327 -0.03 -9.25 11.65
CA LYS A 327 1.36 -9.67 11.98
C LYS A 327 2.40 -8.61 11.61
N SER A 328 2.27 -8.02 10.43
CA SER A 328 3.20 -6.98 9.96
C SER A 328 3.13 -5.70 10.81
N LEU A 329 1.93 -5.37 11.28
CA LEU A 329 1.71 -4.25 12.18
C LEU A 329 2.25 -4.54 13.59
N ASN A 330 2.15 -5.79 14.05
CA ASN A 330 2.71 -6.22 15.33
C ASN A 330 4.24 -6.09 15.35
N ASP A 331 4.91 -6.54 14.28
CA ASP A 331 6.35 -6.34 14.10
C ASP A 331 6.71 -4.84 14.19
N LEU A 332 5.92 -3.99 13.51
CA LEU A 332 6.12 -2.54 13.51
C LEU A 332 5.90 -1.91 14.89
N TYR A 333 4.88 -2.33 15.65
CA TYR A 333 4.64 -1.83 17.01
C TYR A 333 5.76 -2.22 17.97
N LEU A 334 6.34 -3.42 17.81
CA LEU A 334 7.49 -3.85 18.57
C LEU A 334 8.72 -2.96 18.28
N ASP A 335 9.02 -2.74 17.00
CA ASP A 335 10.14 -1.89 16.56
C ASP A 335 10.02 -0.44 17.07
N LEU A 336 8.78 0.06 17.20
CA LEU A 336 8.49 1.42 17.65
C LEU A 336 8.28 1.57 19.16
N GLY A 337 8.28 0.46 19.91
CA GLY A 337 8.05 0.46 21.36
C GLY A 337 6.61 0.79 21.78
N LEU A 338 5.63 0.59 20.90
CA LEU A 338 4.21 0.90 21.11
C LEU A 338 3.51 -0.25 21.83
N ARG A 339 3.68 -0.33 23.16
CA ARG A 339 3.22 -1.49 23.95
C ARG A 339 1.70 -1.61 24.06
N GLU A 340 0.98 -0.50 24.19
CA GLU A 340 -0.48 -0.48 24.33
C GLU A 340 -1.19 -0.87 23.02
N ASP A 341 -0.75 -0.31 21.89
CA ASP A 341 -1.31 -0.66 20.58
C ASP A 341 -1.05 -2.14 20.24
N LYS A 342 0.11 -2.65 20.68
CA LYS A 342 0.46 -4.07 20.55
C LYS A 342 -0.46 -4.98 21.36
N THR A 343 -0.77 -4.66 22.62
CA THR A 343 -1.65 -5.50 23.45
C THR A 343 -3.05 -5.58 22.85
N GLN A 344 -3.61 -4.45 22.40
CA GLN A 344 -4.91 -4.43 21.71
C GLN A 344 -4.93 -5.28 20.44
N LEU A 345 -3.84 -5.22 19.66
CA LEU A 345 -3.68 -6.03 18.46
C LEU A 345 -3.55 -7.53 18.77
N ASP A 346 -2.83 -7.90 19.83
CA ASP A 346 -2.67 -9.29 20.27
C ASP A 346 -4.01 -9.89 20.74
N GLU A 347 -4.82 -9.12 21.49
CA GLU A 347 -6.18 -9.51 21.88
C GLU A 347 -7.08 -9.72 20.64
N TRP A 348 -7.02 -8.82 19.67
CA TRP A 348 -7.72 -8.98 18.39
C TRP A 348 -7.27 -10.25 17.66
N LEU A 349 -5.95 -10.52 17.61
CA LEU A 349 -5.39 -11.73 16.99
C LEU A 349 -5.84 -13.00 17.71
N GLN A 350 -6.00 -12.98 19.03
CA GLN A 350 -6.53 -14.10 19.81
C GLN A 350 -8.00 -14.37 19.47
N LYS A 351 -8.83 -13.32 19.38
CA LYS A 351 -10.23 -13.43 18.95
C LYS A 351 -10.34 -13.91 17.50
N PHE A 352 -9.44 -13.45 16.62
CA PHE A 352 -9.35 -13.91 15.24
C PHE A 352 -9.09 -15.42 15.16
N LYS A 353 -8.07 -15.92 15.86
CA LYS A 353 -7.70 -17.35 15.84
C LYS A 353 -8.80 -18.26 16.39
N SER A 354 -9.57 -17.79 17.37
CA SER A 354 -10.62 -18.59 18.01
C SER A 354 -11.93 -18.58 17.22
N GLN A 355 -12.35 -17.43 16.68
CA GLN A 355 -13.69 -17.25 16.12
C GLN A 355 -13.75 -17.25 14.59
N TYR A 356 -12.74 -16.69 13.91
CA TYR A 356 -12.85 -16.41 12.47
C TYR A 356 -13.07 -17.67 11.64
N TYR A 357 -12.28 -18.72 11.91
CA TYR A 357 -12.39 -19.98 11.19
C TYR A 357 -13.77 -20.62 11.37
N VAL A 358 -14.26 -20.69 12.61
CA VAL A 358 -15.50 -21.38 12.95
C VAL A 358 -16.72 -20.66 12.40
N GLU A 359 -16.75 -19.32 12.50
CA GLU A 359 -17.94 -18.53 12.19
C GLU A 359 -18.03 -18.09 10.71
N LEU A 360 -16.89 -17.95 10.02
CA LEU A 360 -16.84 -17.43 8.64
C LEU A 360 -16.28 -18.45 7.66
N GLU A 361 -15.08 -18.96 7.91
CA GLU A 361 -14.36 -19.77 6.93
C GLU A 361 -14.93 -21.18 6.76
N LYS A 362 -15.32 -21.83 7.87
CA LYS A 362 -15.87 -23.19 7.87
C LYS A 362 -17.23 -23.27 7.17
N PRO A 363 -18.22 -22.39 7.44
CA PRO A 363 -19.48 -22.37 6.70
C PRO A 363 -19.30 -22.09 5.21
N ALA A 364 -18.44 -21.12 4.85
CA ALA A 364 -18.14 -20.80 3.46
C ALA A 364 -17.48 -21.99 2.73
N SER A 365 -16.53 -22.66 3.39
CA SER A 365 -15.86 -23.84 2.85
C SER A 365 -16.83 -25.01 2.67
N ALA A 366 -17.77 -25.20 3.59
CA ALA A 366 -18.82 -26.22 3.46
C ALA A 366 -19.73 -25.96 2.25
N GLN A 367 -20.04 -24.70 1.93
CA GLN A 367 -20.77 -24.37 0.71
C GLN A 367 -19.94 -24.69 -0.54
N LEU A 368 -18.63 -24.41 -0.55
CA LEU A 368 -17.76 -24.76 -1.68
C LEU A 368 -17.73 -26.28 -1.91
N THR A 369 -17.63 -27.08 -0.85
CA THR A 369 -17.67 -28.54 -0.95
C THR A 369 -19.00 -29.02 -1.51
N ARG A 370 -20.13 -28.48 -1.01
CA ARG A 370 -21.47 -28.77 -1.55
C ARG A 370 -21.59 -28.39 -3.02
N ASN A 371 -21.10 -27.22 -3.41
CA ASN A 371 -21.13 -26.76 -4.81
C ASN A 371 -20.29 -27.67 -5.73
N ARG A 372 -19.14 -28.17 -5.26
CA ARG A 372 -18.33 -29.14 -6.01
C ARG A 372 -19.06 -30.47 -6.17
N TRP A 373 -19.69 -30.98 -5.11
CA TRP A 373 -20.47 -32.22 -5.19
C TRP A 373 -21.70 -32.09 -6.10
N ASN A 374 -22.36 -30.93 -6.10
CA ASN A 374 -23.52 -30.67 -6.94
C ASN A 374 -23.16 -30.33 -8.40
N LYS A 375 -21.87 -30.16 -8.72
CA LYS A 375 -21.43 -29.94 -10.09
C LYS A 375 -21.68 -31.22 -10.88
N LYS A 376 -22.71 -31.22 -11.75
CA LYS A 376 -22.98 -32.33 -12.67
C LYS A 376 -21.71 -32.65 -13.44
N MET A 377 -21.15 -33.83 -13.18
CA MET A 377 -20.07 -34.38 -13.98
C MET A 377 -20.73 -35.02 -15.20
N THR A 378 -20.68 -34.35 -16.35
CA THR A 378 -21.04 -34.98 -17.62
C THR A 378 -19.99 -36.04 -17.92
N ILE A 379 -20.37 -37.30 -17.82
CA ILE A 379 -19.55 -38.39 -18.30
C ILE A 379 -19.49 -38.25 -19.83
N PRO A 380 -18.30 -38.31 -20.46
CA PRO A 380 -18.21 -38.23 -21.91
C PRO A 380 -19.10 -39.28 -22.56
N ASN A 381 -19.82 -38.89 -23.61
CA ASN A 381 -20.64 -39.86 -24.34
C ASN A 381 -19.77 -40.78 -25.20
N ASP A 382 -20.33 -41.87 -25.72
CA ASP A 382 -19.58 -42.86 -26.49
C ASP A 382 -18.89 -42.26 -27.73
N GLU A 383 -19.48 -41.21 -28.32
CA GLU A 383 -18.92 -40.48 -29.47
C GLU A 383 -17.70 -39.65 -29.09
N GLU A 384 -17.72 -38.97 -27.95
CA GLU A 384 -16.59 -38.22 -27.40
C GLU A 384 -15.44 -39.16 -27.01
N VAL A 385 -15.76 -40.33 -26.44
CA VAL A 385 -14.76 -41.37 -26.14
C VAL A 385 -14.16 -41.92 -27.44
N ALA A 386 -14.97 -42.20 -28.46
CA ALA A 386 -14.50 -42.66 -29.76
C ALA A 386 -13.63 -41.61 -30.48
N THR A 387 -13.97 -40.33 -30.33
CA THR A 387 -13.19 -39.20 -30.87
C THR A 387 -11.84 -39.10 -30.16
N LEU A 388 -11.80 -39.27 -28.84
CA LEU A 388 -10.54 -39.32 -28.09
C LEU A 388 -9.69 -40.53 -28.51
N CYS A 389 -10.30 -41.72 -28.64
CA CYS A 389 -9.59 -42.93 -29.06
C CYS A 389 -9.00 -42.80 -30.47
N THR A 390 -9.71 -42.21 -31.42
CA THR A 390 -9.19 -41.97 -32.78
C THR A 390 -8.05 -40.95 -32.76
N TYR A 391 -8.18 -39.87 -31.99
CA TYR A 391 -7.09 -38.90 -31.81
C TYR A 391 -5.82 -39.52 -31.22
N LEU A 392 -5.95 -40.35 -30.17
CA LEU A 392 -4.81 -41.02 -29.53
C LEU A 392 -4.14 -42.01 -30.48
N LYS A 393 -4.92 -42.86 -31.18
CA LYS A 393 -4.37 -43.76 -32.21
C LYS A 393 -3.63 -43.00 -33.32
N GLY A 394 -4.15 -41.85 -33.74
CA GLY A 394 -3.49 -40.98 -34.71
C GLY A 394 -2.16 -40.41 -34.19
N ARG A 395 -2.11 -39.96 -32.93
CA ARG A 395 -0.85 -39.52 -32.30
C ARG A 395 0.16 -40.65 -32.16
N ASP A 396 -0.28 -41.85 -31.78
CA ASP A 396 0.60 -43.01 -31.66
C ASP A 396 1.20 -43.40 -33.01
N ALA A 397 0.38 -43.45 -34.07
CA ALA A 397 0.87 -43.71 -35.43
C ALA A 397 1.85 -42.62 -35.91
N THR A 398 1.59 -41.36 -35.57
CA THR A 398 2.49 -40.24 -35.90
C THR A 398 3.82 -40.35 -35.14
N ALA A 399 3.77 -40.72 -33.85
CA ALA A 399 4.96 -40.93 -33.03
C ALA A 399 5.78 -42.12 -33.50
N GLN A 400 5.14 -43.24 -33.85
CA GLN A 400 5.78 -44.42 -34.43
C GLN A 400 6.48 -44.09 -35.75
N ASN A 401 5.80 -43.40 -36.67
CA ASN A 401 6.42 -42.94 -37.93
C ASN A 401 7.62 -42.01 -37.69
N ARG A 402 7.57 -41.13 -36.69
CA ARG A 402 8.71 -40.27 -36.33
C ARG A 402 9.89 -41.08 -35.80
N VAL A 403 9.64 -42.12 -35.02
CA VAL A 403 10.70 -43.02 -34.51
C VAL A 403 11.29 -43.83 -35.67
N GLU A 404 10.46 -44.44 -36.52
CA GLU A 404 10.94 -45.19 -37.70
C GLU A 404 11.75 -44.31 -38.64
N ASN A 405 11.29 -43.10 -38.93
CA ASN A 405 12.01 -42.16 -39.80
C ASN A 405 13.33 -41.73 -39.16
N ASN A 406 13.39 -41.49 -37.85
CA ASN A 406 14.65 -41.20 -37.17
C ASN A 406 15.62 -42.39 -37.21
N ILE A 407 15.14 -43.63 -37.04
CA ILE A 407 15.96 -44.84 -37.16
C ILE A 407 16.52 -44.98 -38.59
N ARG A 408 15.67 -44.76 -39.62
CA ARG A 408 16.09 -44.78 -41.03
C ARG A 408 17.12 -43.69 -41.33
N LEU A 409 16.91 -42.48 -40.84
CA LEU A 409 17.86 -41.36 -41.00
C LEU A 409 19.20 -41.65 -40.30
N HIS A 410 19.17 -42.22 -39.10
CA HIS A 410 20.39 -42.64 -38.40
C HIS A 410 21.14 -43.76 -39.14
N ALA A 411 20.42 -44.75 -39.68
CA ALA A 411 21.01 -45.81 -40.50
C ALA A 411 21.67 -45.25 -41.78
N LEU A 412 20.98 -44.35 -42.50
CA LEU A 412 21.54 -43.67 -43.68
C LEU A 412 22.74 -42.80 -43.32
N GLY A 413 22.68 -42.06 -42.21
CA GLY A 413 23.80 -41.27 -41.70
C GLY A 413 25.04 -42.11 -41.38
N SER A 414 24.86 -43.24 -40.69
CA SER A 414 25.97 -44.17 -40.39
C SER A 414 26.58 -44.81 -41.66
N THR A 415 25.75 -45.08 -42.67
CA THR A 415 26.20 -45.62 -43.96
C THR A 415 26.99 -44.57 -44.76
N LEU A 416 26.55 -43.31 -44.74
CA LEU A 416 27.26 -42.17 -45.34
C LEU A 416 28.59 -41.87 -44.61
N GLN A 417 28.61 -41.96 -43.28
CA GLN A 417 29.84 -41.79 -42.50
C GLN A 417 30.86 -42.91 -42.80
N GLY A 418 30.38 -44.13 -43.00
CA GLY A 418 31.19 -45.26 -43.44
C GLY A 418 31.79 -45.07 -44.84
N SER A 419 31.01 -44.56 -45.80
CA SER A 419 31.50 -44.29 -47.16
C SER A 419 32.44 -43.07 -47.23
N VAL A 420 32.20 -42.02 -46.43
CA VAL A 420 33.17 -40.92 -46.25
C VAL A 420 34.48 -41.44 -45.65
N GLY A 421 34.44 -42.31 -44.63
CA GLY A 421 35.65 -42.93 -44.07
C GLY A 421 36.43 -43.81 -45.06
N VAL A 422 35.75 -44.45 -46.02
CA VAL A 422 36.38 -45.19 -47.11
C VAL A 422 37.01 -44.24 -48.14
N LEU A 423 36.31 -43.15 -48.52
CA LEU A 423 36.84 -42.13 -49.43
C LEU A 423 38.03 -41.39 -48.83
N ASP A 424 38.01 -41.09 -47.53
CA ASP A 424 39.11 -40.45 -46.80
C ASP A 424 40.33 -41.38 -46.70
N ARG A 425 40.13 -42.68 -46.50
CA ARG A 425 41.20 -43.69 -46.61
C ARG A 425 41.75 -43.84 -48.04
N ILE A 426 40.90 -43.66 -49.06
CA ILE A 426 41.34 -43.66 -50.46
C ILE A 426 42.15 -42.39 -50.76
N GLN A 427 41.72 -41.21 -50.28
CA GLN A 427 42.46 -39.95 -50.42
C GLN A 427 43.78 -39.96 -49.65
N GLN A 428 43.83 -40.51 -48.44
CA GLN A 428 45.08 -40.64 -47.68
C GLN A 428 46.05 -41.65 -48.33
N LYS A 429 45.55 -42.68 -49.01
CA LYS A 429 46.39 -43.60 -49.81
C LYS A 429 46.88 -42.97 -51.12
N THR A 430 46.14 -42.05 -51.73
CA THR A 430 46.54 -41.39 -52.98
C THR A 430 47.40 -40.13 -52.77
N PHE A 431 47.28 -39.43 -51.63
CA PHE A 431 48.03 -38.20 -51.33
C PHE A 431 49.07 -38.32 -50.21
N GLY A 432 49.33 -39.54 -49.71
CA GLY A 432 50.40 -39.84 -48.76
C GLY A 432 51.81 -40.03 -49.35
N ARG A 433 52.28 -39.09 -50.20
CA ARG A 433 53.72 -38.81 -50.42
C ARG A 433 53.92 -37.31 -50.74
N GLY A 434 54.28 -36.53 -49.70
CA GLY A 434 54.77 -35.13 -49.76
C GLY A 434 53.65 -34.08 -49.81
N THR A 435 53.60 -32.98 -49.04
CA THR A 435 54.57 -32.23 -48.23
C THR A 435 53.83 -31.30 -47.25
N ARG A 436 54.56 -30.80 -46.24
CA ARG A 436 54.13 -30.03 -45.04
C ARG A 436 53.31 -28.76 -45.31
N GLY A 437 52.32 -28.51 -44.43
CA GLY A 437 51.70 -27.21 -44.15
C GLY A 437 51.11 -27.22 -42.73
N THR A 438 51.36 -26.18 -41.95
CA THR A 438 51.02 -25.98 -40.53
C THR A 438 49.51 -25.79 -40.26
N PRO A 439 49.03 -25.91 -39.00
CA PRO A 439 47.66 -26.33 -38.68
C PRO A 439 46.68 -25.15 -38.60
N GLU A 440 45.49 -25.32 -39.15
CA GLU A 440 44.34 -24.45 -38.88
C GLU A 440 43.21 -25.22 -38.19
N ALA A 441 42.55 -24.50 -37.30
CA ALA A 441 41.74 -25.01 -36.20
C ALA A 441 40.53 -25.84 -36.64
N VAL A 442 40.36 -26.99 -35.96
CA VAL A 442 39.11 -27.77 -35.95
C VAL A 442 38.00 -26.93 -35.29
N PRO A 443 36.87 -26.66 -35.96
CA PRO A 443 35.70 -26.11 -35.30
C PRO A 443 35.11 -27.17 -34.36
N ARG A 444 34.79 -26.77 -33.13
CA ARG A 444 34.23 -27.64 -32.10
C ARG A 444 32.83 -28.14 -32.49
N GLU A 445 32.48 -29.33 -32.00
CA GLU A 445 31.18 -30.04 -32.09
C GLU A 445 29.90 -29.23 -31.79
N SER A 446 30.01 -27.96 -31.41
CA SER A 446 28.89 -27.10 -31.02
C SER A 446 28.04 -26.55 -32.18
N ASP A 447 28.50 -26.65 -33.45
CA ASP A 447 27.79 -26.04 -34.58
C ASP A 447 26.84 -26.99 -35.35
N LEU A 448 26.86 -28.30 -35.05
CA LEU A 448 25.99 -29.30 -35.68
C LEU A 448 24.67 -29.57 -34.94
N GLN A 449 24.48 -29.03 -33.74
CA GLN A 449 23.22 -29.19 -32.98
C GLN A 449 22.08 -28.24 -33.40
N ARG A 450 22.25 -27.44 -34.46
CA ARG A 450 21.24 -26.46 -34.89
C ARG A 450 20.24 -26.96 -35.94
N PHE A 451 20.34 -28.22 -36.39
CA PHE A 451 19.48 -28.76 -37.46
C PHE A 451 18.47 -29.85 -37.03
N CYS A 452 18.31 -30.09 -35.72
CA CYS A 452 17.30 -31.05 -35.21
C CYS A 452 16.52 -30.49 -34.01
N ARG A 453 15.79 -29.38 -34.22
CA ARG A 453 14.67 -28.97 -33.36
C ARG A 453 13.38 -28.94 -34.14
#